data_AF-A0A925IGR0-F1
#
_entry.id   AF-A0A925IGR0-F1
#
_cell.length_a   1.000
_cell.length_b   1.000
_cell.length_c   1.000
_cell.angle_alpha   90.00
_cell.angle_beta   90.00
_cell.angle_gamma   90.00
#
_symmetry.space_group_name_H-M   'P 1'
#
loop_
_entity.id
_entity.type
_entity.pdbx_description
1 polymer ?
#
loop_
_entity_poly.entity_id
_entity_poly.type
_entity_poly.pdbx_seq_one_letter_code
_entity_poly.pdbx_strand_id
1 'polypeptide(L)'
;MNKKIQSALISVFYKDGLENIIQLLSQHGITIYSTGGTQTFIEKLGVKVIPVEELTTYPSILGGRVKTLHPAVFGGILGKRDDTTHLDEMKQYHIPAIDLVIVDLYPFEETLEEKRLKATSGEGLDEAAIIEKIDIGGPSMIRGAAKNFKDVVVIAAKKDYAELEQLLKVQNGETTIDQRKNFAAKAFEVVAHYDVAIAKYFNPSEGLYFLESVSNPKAMRYGENPHQPGVFYGDLNQLFDQLNGKELSYNNLVDVDAAMQLISEVASPNPSKGGALDPDNGKDLSPTSESKNPTWGGRGAFPLEGFGEATSLINCIAASTSTRLL
;
A
#
# COMPACT_ATOMS: atom_id res chain seq x y z
N MET A 1 -4.61 -29.53 9.03
CA MET A 1 -3.55 -30.41 8.51
C MET A 1 -2.37 -29.54 8.13
N ASN A 2 -1.19 -29.86 8.66
CA ASN A 2 0.02 -29.12 8.37
C ASN A 2 0.61 -29.57 7.02
N LYS A 3 1.30 -28.67 6.33
CA LYS A 3 1.98 -28.96 5.06
C LYS A 3 3.37 -28.36 5.04
N LYS A 4 4.34 -29.15 4.61
CA LYS A 4 5.72 -28.73 4.43
C LYS A 4 5.94 -28.20 3.01
N ILE A 5 6.53 -27.02 2.90
CA ILE A 5 6.90 -26.42 1.61
C ILE A 5 8.03 -27.28 1.00
N GLN A 6 7.83 -27.79 -0.22
CA GLN A 6 8.83 -28.53 -0.99
C GLN A 6 9.32 -27.74 -2.22
N SER A 7 8.49 -26.83 -2.73
CA SER A 7 8.80 -26.00 -3.89
C SER A 7 8.28 -24.57 -3.74
N ALA A 8 9.02 -23.62 -4.31
CA ALA A 8 8.69 -22.20 -4.31
C ALA A 8 8.78 -21.61 -5.71
N LEU A 9 7.75 -20.87 -6.14
CA LEU A 9 7.79 -19.99 -7.31
C LEU A 9 8.03 -18.56 -6.86
N ILE A 10 9.11 -17.94 -7.32
CA ILE A 10 9.54 -16.60 -6.88
C ILE A 10 9.66 -15.69 -8.10
N SER A 11 8.87 -14.62 -8.14
CA SER A 11 8.95 -13.60 -9.20
C SER A 11 8.65 -12.24 -8.60
N VAL A 12 9.70 -11.50 -8.25
CA VAL A 12 9.56 -10.23 -7.54
C VAL A 12 10.29 -9.07 -8.22
N PHE A 13 9.68 -7.90 -8.17
CA PHE A 13 10.26 -6.62 -8.50
C PHE A 13 11.26 -6.21 -7.41
N TYR A 14 10.84 -6.13 -6.15
CA TYR A 14 11.71 -5.73 -5.03
C TYR A 14 12.44 -6.93 -4.42
N LYS A 15 13.77 -6.85 -4.37
CA LYS A 15 14.65 -7.94 -3.89
C LYS A 15 15.14 -7.73 -2.46
N ASP A 16 14.90 -6.55 -1.89
CA ASP A 16 15.32 -6.23 -0.54
C ASP A 16 14.66 -7.16 0.49
N GLY A 17 15.46 -7.72 1.39
CA GLY A 17 14.98 -8.65 2.42
C GLY A 17 14.68 -10.06 1.91
N LEU A 18 14.81 -10.33 0.60
CA LEU A 18 14.56 -11.66 0.03
C LEU A 18 15.72 -12.63 0.29
N GLU A 19 16.95 -12.12 0.42
CA GLU A 19 18.17 -12.94 0.56
C GLU A 19 18.07 -13.99 1.68
N ASN A 20 17.65 -13.59 2.88
CA ASN A 20 17.50 -14.50 4.01
C ASN A 20 16.50 -15.62 3.73
N ILE A 21 15.37 -15.28 3.08
CA ILE A 21 14.35 -16.25 2.70
C ILE A 21 14.95 -17.26 1.71
N ILE A 22 15.64 -16.79 0.67
CA ILE A 22 16.27 -17.66 -0.34
C ILE A 22 17.26 -18.63 0.29
N GLN A 23 18.10 -18.16 1.21
CA GLN A 23 19.05 -19.01 1.92
C GLN A 23 18.34 -20.07 2.76
N LEU A 24 17.28 -19.72 3.49
CA LEU A 24 16.48 -20.67 4.27
C LEU A 24 15.79 -21.70 3.37
N LEU A 25 15.22 -21.28 2.23
CA LEU A 25 14.61 -22.20 1.27
C LEU A 25 15.66 -23.21 0.76
N SER A 26 16.85 -22.72 0.39
CA SER A 26 17.97 -23.57 -0.05
C SER A 26 18.44 -24.54 1.05
N GLN A 27 18.59 -24.06 2.30
CA GLN A 27 18.98 -24.89 3.45
C GLN A 27 17.97 -26.01 3.75
N HIS A 28 16.67 -25.75 3.53
CA HIS A 28 15.62 -26.76 3.66
C HIS A 28 15.50 -27.69 2.45
N GLY A 29 16.32 -27.50 1.40
CA GLY A 29 16.26 -28.29 0.17
C GLY A 29 15.01 -28.01 -0.68
N ILE A 30 14.40 -26.84 -0.52
CA ILE A 30 13.20 -26.44 -1.28
C ILE A 30 13.61 -26.12 -2.72
N THR A 31 12.86 -26.68 -3.67
CA THR A 31 13.09 -26.43 -5.11
C THR A 31 12.60 -25.03 -5.48
N ILE A 32 13.45 -24.20 -6.06
CA ILE A 32 13.10 -22.82 -6.42
C ILE A 32 12.90 -22.70 -7.93
N TYR A 33 11.72 -22.22 -8.32
CA TYR A 33 11.37 -21.80 -9.67
C TYR A 33 11.37 -20.27 -9.75
N SER A 34 11.98 -19.70 -10.78
CA SER A 34 12.04 -18.24 -10.97
C SER A 34 12.28 -17.87 -12.43
N THR A 35 12.18 -16.59 -12.77
CA THR A 35 12.38 -16.06 -14.13
C THR A 35 13.07 -14.68 -14.09
N GLY A 36 13.74 -14.32 -15.18
CA GLY A 36 14.28 -12.99 -15.44
C GLY A 36 15.21 -12.48 -14.34
N GLY A 37 15.05 -11.20 -13.95
CA GLY A 37 15.93 -10.56 -12.98
C GLY A 37 15.88 -11.17 -11.57
N THR A 38 14.78 -11.87 -11.23
CA THR A 38 14.66 -12.58 -9.95
C THR A 38 15.52 -13.84 -9.96
N GLN A 39 15.52 -14.59 -11.07
CA GLN A 39 16.37 -15.76 -11.24
C GLN A 39 17.85 -15.37 -11.13
N THR A 40 18.28 -14.35 -11.88
CA THR A 40 19.67 -13.87 -11.86
C THR A 40 20.10 -13.43 -10.45
N PHE A 41 19.19 -12.82 -9.68
CA PHE A 41 19.47 -12.45 -8.29
C PHE A 41 19.73 -13.67 -7.41
N ILE A 42 18.88 -14.70 -7.50
CA ILE A 42 19.00 -15.92 -6.69
C ILE A 42 20.25 -16.72 -7.06
N GLU A 43 20.57 -16.83 -8.35
CA GLU A 43 21.77 -17.50 -8.85
C GLU A 43 23.06 -16.82 -8.36
N LYS A 44 23.06 -15.48 -8.26
CA LYS A 44 24.19 -14.71 -7.69
C LYS A 44 24.43 -15.01 -6.21
N LEU A 45 23.43 -15.48 -5.48
CA LEU A 45 23.55 -15.95 -4.10
C LEU A 45 24.10 -17.39 -4.02
N GLY A 46 24.43 -18.01 -5.16
CA GLY A 46 24.93 -19.39 -5.23
C GLY A 46 23.85 -20.45 -5.04
N VAL A 47 22.56 -20.07 -5.13
CA VAL A 47 21.43 -20.99 -4.95
C VAL A 47 20.94 -21.49 -6.31
N LYS A 48 20.71 -22.80 -6.41
CA LYS A 48 20.18 -23.43 -7.62
C LYS A 48 18.75 -22.98 -7.88
N VAL A 49 18.48 -22.58 -9.12
CA VAL A 49 17.14 -22.19 -9.60
C VAL A 49 16.79 -23.03 -10.82
N ILE A 50 15.52 -23.39 -10.93
CA ILE A 50 14.93 -23.93 -12.15
C ILE A 50 14.23 -22.76 -12.87
N PRO A 51 14.65 -22.38 -14.07
CA PRO A 51 13.96 -21.37 -14.88
C PRO A 51 12.50 -21.77 -15.11
N VAL A 52 11.57 -20.82 -14.96
CA VAL A 52 10.14 -21.07 -15.29
C VAL A 52 9.99 -21.45 -16.77
N GLU A 53 10.89 -20.96 -17.62
CA GLU A 53 10.98 -21.29 -19.03
C GLU A 53 11.24 -22.79 -19.28
N GLU A 54 11.77 -23.55 -18.31
CA GLU A 54 11.88 -25.01 -18.41
C GLU A 54 10.54 -25.71 -18.14
N LEU A 55 9.62 -25.07 -17.41
CA LEU A 55 8.25 -25.55 -17.20
C LEU A 55 7.32 -25.21 -18.36
N THR A 56 7.63 -24.14 -19.09
CA THR A 56 6.80 -23.64 -20.19
C THR A 56 7.41 -24.04 -21.52
N THR A 57 6.66 -24.68 -22.40
CA THR A 57 7.19 -25.12 -23.71
C THR A 57 7.43 -23.99 -24.71
N TYR A 58 7.24 -22.73 -24.31
CA TYR A 58 7.36 -21.56 -25.17
C TYR A 58 8.38 -20.56 -24.60
N PRO A 59 9.17 -19.89 -25.46
CA PRO A 59 10.02 -18.79 -25.03
C PRO A 59 9.18 -17.58 -24.58
N SER A 60 9.80 -16.63 -23.89
CA SER A 60 9.16 -15.35 -23.58
C SER A 60 8.80 -14.61 -24.87
N ILE A 61 7.49 -14.49 -25.15
CA ILE A 61 6.93 -13.80 -26.33
C ILE A 61 6.21 -12.51 -25.93
N LEU A 62 5.88 -11.67 -26.92
CA LEU A 62 5.11 -10.43 -26.74
C LEU A 62 5.73 -9.46 -25.70
N GLY A 63 7.05 -9.31 -25.74
CA GLY A 63 7.77 -8.44 -24.79
C GLY A 63 7.72 -8.92 -23.33
N GLY A 64 7.38 -10.19 -23.08
CA GLY A 64 7.27 -10.76 -21.75
C GLY A 64 5.89 -10.63 -21.10
N ARG A 65 4.88 -10.11 -21.82
CA ARG A 65 3.50 -9.95 -21.32
C ARG A 65 2.81 -11.25 -20.92
N VAL A 66 3.24 -12.38 -21.49
CA VAL A 66 2.61 -13.70 -21.27
C VAL A 66 3.57 -14.75 -20.70
N LYS A 67 4.67 -14.32 -20.08
CA LYS A 67 5.75 -15.21 -19.60
C LYS A 67 5.30 -16.30 -18.60
N THR A 68 4.35 -15.99 -17.73
CA THR A 68 3.91 -16.90 -16.65
C THR A 68 2.48 -17.42 -16.84
N LEU A 69 1.79 -16.98 -17.89
CA LEU A 69 0.41 -17.37 -18.21
C LEU A 69 0.36 -18.74 -18.90
N HIS A 70 0.83 -19.78 -18.20
CA HIS A 70 0.97 -21.12 -18.74
C HIS A 70 0.30 -22.18 -17.86
N PRO A 71 -0.39 -23.19 -18.44
CA PRO A 71 -1.02 -24.27 -17.68
C PRO A 71 -0.06 -25.05 -16.77
N ALA A 72 1.22 -25.18 -17.12
CA ALA A 72 2.19 -25.84 -16.23
C ALA A 72 2.44 -25.03 -14.94
N VAL A 73 2.52 -23.70 -15.03
CA VAL A 73 2.68 -22.84 -13.85
C VAL A 73 1.40 -22.84 -13.03
N PHE A 74 0.26 -22.56 -13.66
CA PHE A 74 -1.03 -22.48 -12.97
C PHE A 74 -1.54 -23.83 -12.48
N GLY A 75 -1.26 -24.93 -13.18
CA GLY A 75 -1.54 -26.28 -12.72
C GLY A 75 -0.69 -26.66 -11.50
N GLY A 76 0.56 -26.20 -11.47
CA GLY A 76 1.41 -26.32 -10.29
C GLY A 76 0.84 -25.59 -9.07
N ILE A 77 0.27 -24.40 -9.27
CA ILE A 77 -0.33 -23.59 -8.20
C ILE A 77 -1.73 -24.08 -7.80
N LEU A 78 -2.61 -24.36 -8.76
CA LEU A 78 -4.05 -24.62 -8.55
C LEU A 78 -4.41 -26.10 -8.43
N GLY A 79 -3.49 -27.00 -8.74
CA GLY A 79 -3.71 -28.44 -8.56
C GLY A 79 -4.04 -28.75 -7.10
N LYS A 80 -5.20 -29.35 -6.85
CA LYS A 80 -5.59 -29.76 -5.51
C LYS A 80 -4.84 -31.03 -5.13
N ARG A 81 -4.24 -31.06 -3.95
CA ARG A 81 -3.44 -32.20 -3.51
C ARG A 81 -4.26 -33.33 -2.89
N ASP A 82 -5.54 -33.08 -2.64
CA ASP A 82 -6.51 -34.05 -2.10
C ASP A 82 -7.47 -34.62 -3.16
N ASP A 83 -7.30 -34.23 -4.43
CA ASP A 83 -8.14 -34.64 -5.56
C ASP A 83 -7.35 -35.57 -6.49
N THR A 84 -7.79 -36.82 -6.62
CA THR A 84 -7.08 -37.85 -7.40
C THR A 84 -7.03 -37.50 -8.89
N THR A 85 -8.07 -36.88 -9.44
CA THR A 85 -8.10 -36.49 -10.85
C THR A 85 -7.05 -35.42 -11.12
N HIS A 86 -6.95 -34.40 -10.25
CA HIS A 86 -5.92 -33.38 -10.37
C HIS A 86 -4.51 -33.98 -10.26
N LEU A 87 -4.28 -34.91 -9.32
CA LEU A 87 -2.96 -35.54 -9.16
C LEU A 87 -2.56 -36.37 -10.38
N ASP A 88 -3.50 -37.09 -11.00
CA ASP A 88 -3.23 -37.89 -12.19
C ASP A 88 -2.95 -37.01 -13.41
N GLU A 89 -3.73 -35.94 -13.61
CA GLU A 89 -3.47 -34.95 -14.66
C GLU A 89 -2.11 -34.27 -14.49
N MET A 90 -1.78 -33.84 -13.27
CA MET A 90 -0.48 -33.24 -12.98
C MET A 90 0.67 -34.18 -13.30
N LYS A 91 0.56 -35.47 -12.96
CA LYS A 91 1.57 -36.48 -13.33
C LYS A 91 1.65 -36.68 -14.84
N GLN A 92 0.51 -36.86 -15.51
CA GLN A 92 0.42 -37.07 -16.95
C GLN A 92 1.10 -35.94 -17.73
N TYR A 93 0.88 -34.70 -17.32
CA TYR A 93 1.42 -33.51 -17.96
C TYR A 93 2.75 -33.02 -17.34
N HIS A 94 3.36 -33.81 -16.44
CA HIS A 94 4.64 -33.50 -15.80
C HIS A 94 4.66 -32.13 -15.09
N ILE A 95 3.52 -31.76 -14.49
CA ILE A 95 3.33 -30.49 -13.80
C ILE A 95 3.83 -30.64 -12.36
N PRO A 96 4.89 -29.94 -11.94
CA PRO A 96 5.34 -29.98 -10.56
C PRO A 96 4.35 -29.25 -9.65
N ALA A 97 4.18 -29.75 -8.43
CA ALA A 97 3.49 -29.01 -7.38
C ALA A 97 4.29 -27.75 -7.01
N ILE A 98 3.58 -26.65 -6.76
CA ILE A 98 4.12 -25.42 -6.16
C ILE A 98 3.46 -25.25 -4.80
N ASP A 99 4.25 -25.13 -3.73
CA ASP A 99 3.74 -25.03 -2.35
C ASP A 99 3.89 -23.62 -1.77
N LEU A 100 4.81 -22.82 -2.30
CA LEU A 100 5.03 -21.42 -1.93
C LEU A 100 5.07 -20.56 -3.21
N VAL A 101 4.36 -19.43 -3.19
CA VAL A 101 4.39 -18.43 -4.26
C VAL A 101 4.78 -17.10 -3.65
N ILE A 102 5.93 -16.55 -4.03
CA ILE A 102 6.39 -15.21 -3.63
C ILE A 102 6.38 -14.32 -4.88
N VAL A 103 5.38 -13.44 -4.95
CA VAL A 103 5.18 -12.55 -6.09
C VAL A 103 4.76 -11.20 -5.52
N ASP A 104 5.49 -10.15 -5.82
CA ASP A 104 5.03 -8.79 -5.61
C ASP A 104 4.59 -8.18 -6.95
N LEU A 105 3.77 -7.14 -6.85
CA LEU A 105 3.27 -6.42 -8.02
C LEU A 105 4.20 -5.25 -8.33
N TYR A 106 4.28 -4.91 -9.61
CA TYR A 106 4.94 -3.68 -10.03
C TYR A 106 4.27 -2.47 -9.34
N PRO A 107 5.04 -1.49 -8.83
CA PRO A 107 4.49 -0.33 -8.11
C PRO A 107 3.80 0.64 -9.08
N PHE A 108 2.56 0.32 -9.44
CA PHE A 108 1.78 1.09 -10.40
C PHE A 108 1.54 2.53 -9.91
N GLU A 109 1.20 2.70 -8.63
CA GLU A 109 0.98 4.02 -8.03
C GLU A 109 2.25 4.88 -8.02
N GLU A 110 3.41 4.32 -7.64
CA GLU A 110 4.69 5.05 -7.67
C GLU A 110 5.03 5.51 -9.08
N THR A 111 4.81 4.65 -10.09
CA THR A 111 5.10 5.01 -11.48
C THR A 111 4.12 6.04 -12.02
N LEU A 112 2.84 5.94 -11.65
CA LEU A 112 1.83 6.92 -12.03
C LEU A 112 2.18 8.30 -11.46
N GLU A 113 2.61 8.36 -10.19
CA GLU A 113 3.01 9.61 -9.55
C GLU A 113 4.28 10.19 -10.18
N GLU A 114 5.31 9.37 -10.41
CA GLU A 114 6.54 9.80 -11.09
C GLU A 114 6.24 10.40 -12.47
N LYS A 115 5.36 9.76 -13.24
CA LYS A 115 4.96 10.21 -14.58
C LYS A 115 4.13 11.49 -14.53
N ARG A 116 3.24 11.64 -13.55
CA ARG A 116 2.47 12.88 -13.32
C ARG A 116 3.39 14.06 -12.99
N LEU A 117 4.37 13.86 -12.12
CA LEU A 117 5.36 14.89 -11.78
C LEU A 117 6.15 15.36 -13.01
N LYS A 118 6.57 14.41 -13.87
CA LYS A 118 7.23 14.74 -15.15
C LYS A 118 6.31 15.48 -16.12
N ALA A 119 5.03 15.12 -16.18
CA ALA A 119 4.02 15.84 -16.96
C ALA A 119 3.85 17.30 -16.53
N THR A 120 3.87 17.57 -15.22
CA THR A 120 3.82 18.95 -14.71
C THR A 120 5.09 19.76 -15.02
N SER A 121 6.19 19.08 -15.38
CA SER A 121 7.47 19.70 -15.77
C SER A 121 7.59 19.98 -17.28
N GLY A 122 6.52 19.76 -18.06
CA GLY A 122 6.44 20.10 -19.49
C GLY A 122 6.59 18.92 -20.46
N GLU A 123 6.89 17.72 -19.97
CA GLU A 123 6.93 16.49 -20.76
C GLU A 123 5.57 15.79 -20.65
N GLY A 124 4.64 16.02 -21.59
CA GLY A 124 3.27 15.49 -21.52
C GLY A 124 3.16 14.00 -21.08
N LEU A 125 2.03 13.63 -20.46
CA LEU A 125 1.87 12.33 -19.82
C LEU A 125 2.11 11.17 -20.80
N ASP A 126 3.10 10.33 -20.49
CA ASP A 126 3.45 9.14 -21.27
C ASP A 126 2.56 7.95 -20.89
N GLU A 127 1.34 7.96 -21.44
CA GLU A 127 0.32 6.92 -21.19
C GLU A 127 0.79 5.52 -21.58
N ALA A 128 1.56 5.40 -22.67
CA ALA A 128 2.07 4.11 -23.15
C ALA A 128 2.97 3.45 -22.09
N ALA A 129 3.85 4.23 -21.45
CA ALA A 129 4.67 3.70 -20.37
C ALA A 129 3.84 3.28 -19.14
N ILE A 130 2.74 3.97 -18.83
CA ILE A 130 1.86 3.59 -17.70
C ILE A 130 1.15 2.28 -18.01
N ILE A 131 0.63 2.12 -19.24
CA ILE A 131 -0.08 0.91 -19.66
C ILE A 131 0.84 -0.33 -19.64
N GLU A 132 2.11 -0.20 -20.04
CA GLU A 132 3.08 -1.31 -19.98
C GLU A 132 3.41 -1.77 -18.53
N LYS A 133 3.05 -0.98 -17.52
CA LYS A 133 3.25 -1.32 -16.11
C LYS A 133 2.07 -2.03 -15.47
N ILE A 134 0.99 -2.24 -16.21
CA ILE A 134 -0.14 -3.05 -15.77
C ILE A 134 0.26 -4.53 -15.89
N ASP A 135 0.48 -5.18 -14.75
CA ASP A 135 0.86 -6.58 -14.66
C ASP A 135 -0.39 -7.47 -14.75
N ILE A 136 -0.35 -8.45 -15.66
CA ILE A 136 -1.39 -9.46 -15.82
C ILE A 136 -0.99 -10.77 -15.12
N GLY A 137 0.28 -11.15 -15.22
CA GLY A 137 0.79 -12.41 -14.71
C GLY A 137 0.87 -12.42 -13.19
N GLY A 138 1.40 -11.34 -12.59
CA GLY A 138 1.57 -11.18 -11.15
C GLY A 138 0.24 -11.35 -10.39
N PRO A 139 -0.79 -10.53 -10.64
CA PRO A 139 -2.07 -10.64 -9.96
C PRO A 139 -2.74 -12.00 -10.19
N SER A 140 -2.60 -12.57 -11.39
CA SER A 140 -3.14 -13.90 -11.70
C SER A 140 -2.50 -15.00 -10.85
N MET A 141 -1.17 -15.01 -10.71
CA MET A 141 -0.45 -15.96 -9.87
C MET A 141 -0.79 -15.80 -8.39
N ILE A 142 -0.84 -14.55 -7.90
CA ILE A 142 -1.22 -14.24 -6.51
C ILE A 142 -2.63 -14.75 -6.21
N ARG A 143 -3.61 -14.44 -7.07
CA ARG A 143 -4.99 -14.92 -6.93
C ARG A 143 -5.09 -16.44 -7.00
N GLY A 144 -4.33 -17.06 -7.91
CA GLY A 144 -4.28 -18.52 -8.05
C GLY A 144 -3.78 -19.20 -6.77
N ALA A 145 -2.68 -18.69 -6.21
CA ALA A 145 -2.09 -19.21 -4.99
C ALA A 145 -3.00 -18.97 -3.76
N ALA A 146 -3.56 -17.75 -3.64
CA ALA A 146 -4.50 -17.41 -2.58
C ALA A 146 -5.78 -18.26 -2.64
N LYS A 147 -6.32 -18.52 -3.84
CA LYS A 147 -7.46 -19.42 -4.04
C LYS A 147 -7.15 -20.83 -3.54
N ASN A 148 -5.94 -21.32 -3.78
CA ASN A 148 -5.51 -22.67 -3.39
C ASN A 148 -4.78 -22.71 -2.03
N PHE A 149 -5.13 -21.81 -1.09
CA PHE A 149 -4.51 -21.72 0.24
C PHE A 149 -4.56 -23.02 1.06
N LYS A 150 -5.44 -23.96 0.70
CA LYS A 150 -5.42 -25.31 1.31
C LYS A 150 -4.07 -25.98 1.18
N ASP A 151 -3.39 -25.73 0.06
CA ASP A 151 -2.15 -26.39 -0.33
C ASP A 151 -0.98 -25.42 -0.48
N VAL A 152 -1.25 -24.15 -0.78
CA VAL A 152 -0.23 -23.16 -1.19
C VAL A 152 -0.13 -22.00 -0.19
N VAL A 153 1.09 -21.59 0.12
CA VAL A 153 1.41 -20.35 0.82
C VAL A 153 1.64 -19.25 -0.21
N VAL A 154 1.04 -18.07 -0.04
CA VAL A 154 1.23 -16.94 -0.96
C VAL A 154 1.78 -15.73 -0.22
N ILE A 155 2.90 -15.17 -0.68
CA ILE A 155 3.45 -13.92 -0.17
C ILE A 155 3.34 -12.89 -1.30
N ALA A 156 2.44 -11.92 -1.11
CA ALA A 156 2.08 -10.91 -2.11
C ALA A 156 2.81 -9.56 -1.94
N ALA A 157 3.48 -9.35 -0.79
CA ALA A 157 4.10 -8.08 -0.45
C ALA A 157 5.34 -8.26 0.44
N LYS A 158 6.32 -7.36 0.26
CA LYS A 158 7.57 -7.30 1.03
C LYS A 158 7.35 -7.23 2.55
N LYS A 159 6.27 -6.56 3.00
CA LYS A 159 5.94 -6.43 4.43
C LYS A 159 5.74 -7.78 5.14
N ASP A 160 5.39 -8.83 4.40
CA ASP A 160 5.14 -10.16 4.93
C ASP A 160 6.39 -11.07 4.93
N TYR A 161 7.53 -10.59 4.42
CA TYR A 161 8.77 -11.37 4.34
C TYR A 161 9.29 -11.77 5.72
N ALA A 162 9.22 -10.87 6.71
CA ALA A 162 9.65 -11.16 8.07
C ALA A 162 8.81 -12.28 8.71
N GLU A 163 7.49 -12.29 8.46
CA GLU A 163 6.59 -13.34 8.95
C GLU A 163 6.92 -14.69 8.29
N LEU A 164 7.15 -14.71 6.97
CA LEU A 164 7.59 -15.92 6.27
C LEU A 164 8.95 -16.42 6.78
N GLU A 165 9.92 -15.54 6.96
CA GLU A 165 11.26 -15.89 7.44
C GLU A 165 11.20 -16.58 8.82
N GLN A 166 10.41 -16.02 9.74
CA GLN A 166 10.18 -16.60 11.06
C GLN A 166 9.48 -17.96 10.96
N LEU A 167 8.47 -18.09 10.10
CA LEU A 167 7.79 -19.35 9.87
C LEU A 167 8.76 -20.43 9.36
N LEU A 168 9.60 -20.09 8.37
CA LEU A 168 10.59 -21.01 7.81
C LEU A 168 11.55 -21.50 8.91
N LYS A 169 12.06 -20.58 9.75
CA LYS A 169 13.00 -20.89 10.84
C LYS A 169 12.37 -21.73 11.95
N VAL A 170 11.24 -21.29 12.51
CA VAL A 170 10.65 -21.89 13.72
C VAL A 170 9.92 -23.19 13.40
N GLN A 171 9.29 -23.28 12.23
CA GLN A 171 8.47 -24.42 11.83
C GLN A 171 9.13 -25.30 10.77
N ASN A 172 10.42 -25.09 10.45
CA ASN A 172 11.17 -25.87 9.45
C ASN A 172 10.42 -25.97 8.09
N GLY A 173 9.82 -24.86 7.68
CA GLY A 173 9.02 -24.74 6.45
C GLY A 173 7.66 -25.46 6.48
N GLU A 174 7.20 -25.95 7.63
CA GLU A 174 5.85 -26.47 7.80
C GLU A 174 4.85 -25.35 8.09
N THR A 175 3.65 -25.42 7.51
CA THR A 175 2.59 -24.41 7.65
C THR A 175 1.27 -25.03 8.08
N THR A 176 0.53 -24.29 8.91
CA THR A 176 -0.86 -24.62 9.25
C THR A 176 -1.83 -24.08 8.19
N ILE A 177 -3.06 -24.60 8.18
CA ILE A 177 -4.11 -24.10 7.29
C ILE A 177 -4.48 -22.64 7.58
N ASP A 178 -4.46 -22.23 8.85
CA ASP A 178 -4.82 -20.89 9.27
C ASP A 178 -3.78 -19.86 8.85
N GLN A 179 -2.48 -20.22 8.93
CA GLN A 179 -1.39 -19.40 8.39
C GLN A 179 -1.56 -19.18 6.87
N ARG A 180 -1.82 -20.25 6.11
CA ARG A 180 -2.03 -20.13 4.66
C ARG A 180 -3.26 -19.30 4.33
N LYS A 181 -4.36 -19.45 5.08
CA LYS A 181 -5.57 -18.65 4.92
C LYS A 181 -5.33 -17.16 5.24
N ASN A 182 -4.54 -16.86 6.27
CA ASN A 182 -4.16 -15.49 6.63
C ASN A 182 -3.37 -14.82 5.50
N PHE A 183 -2.35 -15.51 4.98
CA PHE A 183 -1.58 -15.04 3.82
C PHE A 183 -2.44 -14.86 2.57
N ALA A 184 -3.39 -15.77 2.31
CA ALA A 184 -4.34 -15.62 1.20
C ALA A 184 -5.25 -14.39 1.34
N ALA A 185 -5.70 -14.07 2.57
CA ALA A 185 -6.48 -12.86 2.82
C ALA A 185 -5.67 -11.59 2.50
N LYS A 186 -4.44 -11.51 3.01
CA LYS A 186 -3.50 -10.41 2.69
C LYS A 186 -3.23 -10.29 1.20
N ALA A 187 -3.07 -11.43 0.51
CA ALA A 187 -2.82 -11.46 -0.93
C ALA A 187 -4.00 -10.91 -1.76
N PHE A 188 -5.25 -11.23 -1.39
CA PHE A 188 -6.41 -10.64 -2.05
C PHE A 188 -6.55 -9.14 -1.78
N GLU A 189 -6.17 -8.66 -0.59
CA GLU A 189 -6.12 -7.22 -0.29
C GLU A 189 -5.12 -6.49 -1.17
N VAL A 190 -3.90 -7.04 -1.36
CA VAL A 190 -2.88 -6.48 -2.25
C VAL A 190 -3.39 -6.36 -3.68
N VAL A 191 -4.04 -7.41 -4.21
CA VAL A 191 -4.58 -7.38 -5.57
C VAL A 191 -5.76 -6.41 -5.69
N ALA A 192 -6.65 -6.37 -4.69
CA ALA A 192 -7.76 -5.42 -4.69
C ALA A 192 -7.27 -3.96 -4.70
N HIS A 193 -6.26 -3.64 -3.89
CA HIS A 193 -5.64 -2.32 -3.87
C HIS A 193 -5.01 -1.97 -5.22
N TYR A 194 -4.29 -2.91 -5.82
CA TYR A 194 -3.70 -2.75 -7.16
C TYR A 194 -4.75 -2.44 -8.24
N ASP A 195 -5.86 -3.20 -8.26
CA ASP A 195 -6.94 -3.01 -9.23
C ASP A 195 -7.67 -1.67 -9.02
N VAL A 196 -7.82 -1.20 -7.77
CA VAL A 196 -8.37 0.12 -7.47
C VAL A 196 -7.48 1.23 -8.04
N ALA A 197 -6.16 1.13 -7.88
CA ALA A 197 -5.23 2.11 -8.44
C ALA A 197 -5.32 2.19 -9.97
N ILE A 198 -5.41 1.04 -10.66
CA ILE A 198 -5.61 0.98 -12.12
C ILE A 198 -6.97 1.58 -12.50
N ALA A 199 -8.04 1.23 -11.78
CA ALA A 199 -9.38 1.73 -12.06
C ALA A 199 -9.45 3.26 -11.94
N LYS A 200 -8.78 3.84 -10.94
CA LYS A 200 -8.66 5.31 -10.76
C LYS A 200 -7.87 5.97 -11.89
N TYR A 201 -6.85 5.30 -12.44
CA TYR A 201 -6.12 5.81 -13.59
C TYR A 201 -7.01 5.92 -14.83
N PHE A 202 -7.80 4.88 -15.15
CA PHE A 202 -8.69 4.88 -16.32
C PHE A 202 -9.97 5.69 -16.13
N ASN A 203 -10.41 5.88 -14.88
CA ASN A 203 -11.56 6.69 -14.52
C ASN A 203 -11.11 7.82 -13.60
N PRO A 204 -10.38 8.83 -14.12
CA PRO A 204 -10.07 10.02 -13.34
C PRO A 204 -11.41 10.61 -12.88
N SER A 205 -11.53 10.82 -11.57
CA SER A 205 -12.79 11.15 -10.89
C SER A 205 -13.39 12.45 -11.41
N GLU A 206 -14.28 12.34 -12.40
CA GLU A 206 -15.11 13.44 -12.93
C GLU A 206 -16.61 13.28 -12.58
N GLY A 207 -16.97 12.37 -11.67
CA GLY A 207 -18.36 12.12 -11.28
C GLY A 207 -18.53 11.62 -9.83
N LEU A 208 -19.78 11.30 -9.45
CA LEU A 208 -20.18 10.80 -8.11
C LEU A 208 -19.70 9.37 -7.81
N TYR A 209 -18.79 8.81 -8.60
CA TYR A 209 -18.28 7.46 -8.44
C TYR A 209 -17.11 7.44 -7.44
N PHE A 210 -17.22 6.65 -6.39
CA PHE A 210 -16.20 6.51 -5.34
C PHE A 210 -15.72 5.06 -5.24
N LEU A 211 -14.41 4.87 -5.39
CA LEU A 211 -13.73 3.60 -5.23
C LEU A 211 -12.40 3.86 -4.52
N GLU A 212 -12.21 3.24 -3.35
CA GLU A 212 -11.04 3.47 -2.51
C GLU A 212 -10.59 2.15 -1.87
N SER A 213 -9.28 1.99 -1.71
CA SER A 213 -8.68 0.91 -0.95
C SER A 213 -7.60 1.52 -0.07
N VAL A 214 -7.86 1.62 1.23
CA VAL A 214 -6.91 2.24 2.17
C VAL A 214 -6.24 1.16 2.99
N SER A 215 -4.92 1.10 2.90
CA SER A 215 -4.08 0.21 3.71
C SER A 215 -3.79 0.79 5.09
N ASN A 216 -3.37 -0.06 6.02
CA ASN A 216 -2.86 0.31 7.35
C ASN A 216 -3.87 1.08 8.24
N PRO A 217 -5.02 0.48 8.57
CA PRO A 217 -5.94 1.08 9.53
C PRO A 217 -5.26 1.29 10.88
N LYS A 218 -5.37 2.49 11.43
CA LYS A 218 -4.88 2.83 12.76
C LYS A 218 -6.02 2.80 13.75
N ALA A 219 -5.99 1.86 14.69
CA ALA A 219 -6.97 1.83 15.77
C ALA A 219 -6.85 3.09 16.62
N MET A 220 -7.98 3.79 16.80
CA MET A 220 -8.06 4.94 17.68
C MET A 220 -8.37 4.47 19.10
N ARG A 221 -8.06 5.31 20.09
CA ARG A 221 -8.34 5.02 21.51
C ARG A 221 -9.82 4.70 21.76
N TYR A 222 -10.69 5.43 21.07
CA TYR A 222 -12.13 5.26 20.94
C TYR A 222 -12.59 6.14 19.76
N GLY A 223 -13.84 5.99 19.34
CA GLY A 223 -14.50 6.87 18.38
C GLY A 223 -14.88 8.20 19.00
N GLU A 224 -16.06 8.73 18.71
CA GLU A 224 -16.52 9.99 19.30
C GLU A 224 -16.72 9.88 20.83
N ASN A 225 -17.20 8.72 21.30
CA ASN A 225 -17.40 8.41 22.72
C ASN A 225 -16.64 7.14 23.15
N PRO A 226 -16.27 6.99 24.44
CA PRO A 226 -15.46 5.86 24.92
C PRO A 226 -16.00 4.44 24.65
N HIS A 227 -17.31 4.30 24.46
CA HIS A 227 -17.96 3.02 24.17
C HIS A 227 -17.99 2.67 22.67
N GLN A 228 -17.58 3.59 21.80
CA GLN A 228 -17.55 3.41 20.36
C GLN A 228 -16.13 3.09 19.91
N PRO A 229 -15.91 2.06 19.07
CA PRO A 229 -14.61 1.87 18.43
C PRO A 229 -14.37 2.96 17.38
N GLY A 230 -13.11 3.32 17.16
CA GLY A 230 -12.70 4.27 16.11
C GLY A 230 -11.51 3.73 15.35
N VAL A 231 -11.47 3.97 14.04
CA VAL A 231 -10.35 3.61 13.17
C VAL A 231 -10.06 4.80 12.27
N PHE A 232 -8.79 5.18 12.18
CA PHE A 232 -8.30 6.17 11.24
C PHE A 232 -7.67 5.48 10.02
N TYR A 233 -7.92 6.03 8.84
CA TYR A 233 -7.41 5.57 7.56
C TYR A 233 -6.58 6.69 6.94
N GLY A 234 -5.29 6.46 6.72
CA GLY A 234 -4.33 7.44 6.21
C GLY A 234 -3.00 7.42 6.97
N ASP A 235 -2.08 8.33 6.63
CA ASP A 235 -0.79 8.46 7.31
C ASP A 235 -0.74 9.77 8.11
N LEU A 236 -0.94 9.67 9.43
CA LEU A 236 -0.87 10.83 10.31
C LEU A 236 0.52 11.46 10.35
N ASN A 237 1.59 10.70 10.10
CA ASN A 237 2.96 11.23 10.17
C ASN A 237 3.29 12.09 8.95
N GLN A 238 2.57 11.94 7.84
CA GLN A 238 2.68 12.86 6.70
C GLN A 238 1.92 14.16 6.93
N LEU A 239 0.92 14.15 7.81
CA LEU A 239 0.08 15.30 8.10
C LEU A 239 0.58 16.11 9.30
N PHE A 240 1.12 15.42 10.31
CA PHE A 240 1.48 16.02 11.60
C PHE A 240 2.80 15.48 12.13
N ASP A 241 3.68 16.39 12.55
CA ASP A 241 4.78 16.07 13.47
C ASP A 241 4.29 16.28 14.91
N GLN A 242 3.97 15.18 15.61
CA GLN A 242 3.57 15.29 17.01
C GLN A 242 4.78 15.61 17.90
N LEU A 243 4.93 16.87 18.29
CA LEU A 243 6.05 17.33 19.12
C LEU A 243 5.93 16.91 20.59
N ASN A 244 4.72 16.76 21.12
CA ASN A 244 4.44 16.38 22.51
C ASN A 244 3.00 15.86 22.68
N GLY A 245 2.67 15.36 23.88
CA GLY A 245 1.33 14.98 24.28
C GLY A 245 1.01 13.50 24.10
N LYS A 246 -0.24 13.15 24.40
CA LYS A 246 -0.77 11.80 24.16
C LYS A 246 -1.15 11.67 22.69
N GLU A 247 -1.30 10.44 22.23
CA GLU A 247 -1.84 10.17 20.89
C GLU A 247 -3.19 10.87 20.68
N LEU A 248 -3.39 11.40 19.47
CA LEU A 248 -4.60 12.12 19.08
C LEU A 248 -5.83 11.21 19.17
N SER A 249 -6.91 11.72 19.79
CA SER A 249 -8.20 11.04 19.78
C SER A 249 -8.99 11.32 18.50
N TYR A 250 -10.10 10.59 18.30
CA TYR A 250 -11.01 10.83 17.16
C TYR A 250 -11.48 12.29 17.11
N ASN A 251 -11.99 12.83 18.23
CA ASN A 251 -12.46 14.22 18.29
C ASN A 251 -11.32 15.20 18.00
N ASN A 252 -10.11 14.94 18.49
CA ASN A 252 -8.98 15.82 18.17
C ASN A 252 -8.66 15.86 16.67
N LEU A 253 -8.79 14.74 15.96
CA LEU A 253 -8.59 14.74 14.51
C LEU A 253 -9.69 15.52 13.78
N VAL A 254 -10.94 15.38 14.22
CA VAL A 254 -12.07 16.15 13.67
C VAL A 254 -11.90 17.65 13.93
N ASP A 255 -11.50 18.03 15.14
CA ASP A 255 -11.27 19.43 15.51
C ASP A 255 -10.09 20.03 14.74
N VAL A 256 -9.00 19.29 14.59
CA VAL A 256 -7.83 19.72 13.82
C VAL A 256 -8.18 19.90 12.35
N ASP A 257 -8.92 18.98 11.74
CA ASP A 257 -9.37 19.08 10.35
C ASP A 257 -10.28 20.31 10.15
N ALA A 258 -11.30 20.49 11.00
CA ALA A 258 -12.18 21.64 10.95
C ALA A 258 -11.42 22.97 11.12
N ALA A 259 -10.48 23.02 12.05
CA ALA A 259 -9.69 24.22 12.29
C ALA A 259 -8.74 24.52 11.12
N MET A 260 -8.14 23.50 10.48
CA MET A 260 -7.33 23.66 9.28
C MET A 260 -8.14 24.17 8.08
N GLN A 261 -9.37 23.70 7.89
CA GLN A 261 -10.26 24.19 6.84
C GLN A 261 -10.61 25.67 7.05
N LEU A 262 -11.00 26.07 8.26
CA LEU A 262 -11.28 27.47 8.60
C LEU A 262 -10.08 28.39 8.38
N ILE A 263 -8.91 27.92 8.80
CA ILE A 263 -7.62 28.58 8.55
C ILE A 263 -7.38 28.81 7.05
N SER A 264 -7.61 27.79 6.23
CA SER A 264 -7.39 27.84 4.77
C SER A 264 -8.35 28.81 4.07
N GLU A 265 -9.61 28.87 4.52
CA GLU A 265 -10.61 29.81 4.00
C GLU A 265 -10.22 31.27 4.27
N VAL A 266 -9.73 31.55 5.49
CA VAL A 266 -9.34 32.91 5.89
C VAL A 266 -8.00 33.31 5.26
N ALA A 267 -7.08 32.38 5.10
CA ALA A 267 -5.76 32.62 4.51
C ALA A 267 -5.78 32.79 2.98
N SER A 268 -6.82 32.33 2.30
CA SER A 268 -7.01 32.53 0.86
C SER A 268 -7.57 33.94 0.60
N PRO A 269 -6.78 34.92 0.12
CA PRO A 269 -7.30 36.26 -0.15
C PRO A 269 -8.31 36.16 -1.29
N ASN A 270 -9.58 36.34 -0.98
CA ASN A 270 -10.67 36.33 -1.96
C ASN A 270 -10.49 37.54 -2.91
N PRO A 271 -10.13 37.38 -4.21
CA PRO A 271 -9.82 38.52 -5.07
C PRO A 271 -11.05 39.33 -5.51
N SER A 272 -12.26 38.90 -5.12
CA SER A 272 -13.53 39.39 -5.67
C SER A 272 -14.41 40.18 -4.71
N LYS A 273 -13.96 40.53 -3.49
CA LYS A 273 -14.67 41.48 -2.61
C LYS A 273 -14.00 42.85 -2.58
N GLY A 274 -13.84 43.45 -3.76
CA GLY A 274 -13.81 44.91 -3.88
C GLY A 274 -15.24 45.44 -3.78
N GLY A 275 -15.71 45.68 -2.56
CA GLY A 275 -17.06 46.17 -2.32
C GLY A 275 -17.06 47.10 -1.12
N ALA A 276 -16.92 48.40 -1.40
CA ALA A 276 -17.19 49.46 -0.44
C ALA A 276 -18.61 49.32 0.13
N LEU A 277 -18.76 49.46 1.45
CA LEU A 277 -19.93 49.99 2.16
C LEU A 277 -19.61 50.06 3.66
N ASP A 278 -19.39 51.27 4.19
CA ASP A 278 -19.72 51.65 5.57
C ASP A 278 -20.39 53.03 5.48
N PRO A 279 -21.64 53.16 5.93
CA PRO A 279 -21.83 54.04 7.07
C PRO A 279 -22.77 53.42 8.12
N ASP A 280 -22.33 53.48 9.38
CA ASP A 280 -23.05 53.15 10.62
C ASP A 280 -23.22 51.66 10.96
N ASN A 281 -22.11 50.99 11.29
CA ASN A 281 -21.86 50.44 12.63
C ASN A 281 -20.52 49.70 12.68
N GLY A 282 -19.53 50.33 13.30
CA GLY A 282 -18.15 49.89 13.29
C GLY A 282 -17.89 48.51 13.90
N LYS A 283 -17.30 47.63 13.09
CA LYS A 283 -16.07 46.87 13.39
C LYS A 283 -15.51 46.34 12.07
N ASP A 284 -14.56 47.09 11.54
CA ASP A 284 -13.85 46.80 10.30
C ASP A 284 -12.83 45.66 10.49
N LEU A 285 -12.84 44.71 9.56
CA LEU A 285 -11.80 43.68 9.40
C LEU A 285 -11.20 43.88 8.01
N SER A 286 -10.51 45.01 7.82
CA SER A 286 -9.73 45.27 6.62
C SER A 286 -8.28 44.78 6.81
N PRO A 287 -7.68 44.08 5.83
CA PRO A 287 -6.29 43.66 5.89
C PRO A 287 -5.39 44.86 5.57
N THR A 288 -4.65 45.35 6.56
CA THR A 288 -3.67 46.43 6.35
C THR A 288 -2.50 45.94 5.50
N SER A 289 -2.33 46.60 4.35
CA SER A 289 -1.19 46.46 3.45
C SER A 289 0.06 47.08 4.09
N GLU A 290 0.86 46.30 4.79
CA GLU A 290 2.26 46.66 5.06
C GLU A 290 3.12 45.41 5.29
N SER A 291 4.21 45.31 4.53
CA SER A 291 5.20 44.25 4.57
C SER A 291 5.99 44.29 5.88
N LYS A 292 5.53 43.52 6.87
CA LYS A 292 6.29 43.00 8.01
C LYS A 292 5.50 41.82 8.56
N ASN A 293 6.19 40.72 8.85
CA ASN A 293 5.67 39.49 9.45
C ASN A 293 4.36 39.72 10.23
N PRO A 294 3.23 39.08 9.86
CA PRO A 294 2.01 39.19 10.64
C PRO A 294 2.21 38.42 11.95
N THR A 295 2.80 39.09 12.93
CA THR A 295 2.56 38.79 14.33
C THR A 295 1.11 39.18 14.58
N TRP A 296 0.24 38.19 14.66
CA TRP A 296 -1.17 38.38 15.02
C TRP A 296 -1.27 38.90 16.45
N GLY A 297 -1.11 40.22 16.60
CA GLY A 297 -1.53 40.99 17.77
C GLY A 297 -3.04 41.24 17.71
N GLY A 298 -3.83 40.18 17.58
CA GLY A 298 -5.29 40.24 17.51
C GLY A 298 -5.85 39.19 18.45
N ARG A 299 -6.75 39.60 19.34
CA ARG A 299 -7.56 38.73 20.19
C ARG A 299 -8.52 37.91 19.31
N GLY A 300 -7.98 36.92 18.61
CA GLY A 300 -8.65 36.05 17.67
C GLY A 300 -8.03 34.67 17.67
N ALA A 301 -7.67 34.15 18.85
CA ALA A 301 -8.05 32.76 19.07
C ALA A 301 -9.58 32.79 19.03
N PHE A 302 -10.21 32.12 18.08
CA PHE A 302 -11.61 31.76 18.27
C PHE A 302 -11.59 30.83 19.48
N PRO A 303 -11.99 31.27 20.68
CA PRO A 303 -12.18 30.34 21.76
C PRO A 303 -13.47 29.64 21.37
N LEU A 304 -13.36 28.43 20.83
CA LEU A 304 -14.39 27.47 21.19
C LEU A 304 -14.29 27.41 22.73
N GLU A 305 -15.41 27.57 23.41
CA GLU A 305 -15.40 27.65 24.87
C GLU A 305 -15.39 26.22 25.43
N GLY A 306 -14.23 25.74 25.89
CA GLY A 306 -14.16 24.45 26.57
C GLY A 306 -12.79 23.99 27.06
N PHE A 307 -12.71 23.54 28.31
CA PHE A 307 -11.55 22.81 28.85
C PHE A 307 -11.24 21.59 27.96
N GLY A 308 -10.08 21.57 27.30
CA GLY A 308 -9.56 20.40 26.57
C GLY A 308 -9.62 20.45 25.04
N GLU A 309 -9.82 21.63 24.45
CA GLU A 309 -9.93 21.81 22.99
C GLU A 309 -8.59 21.74 22.23
N ALA A 310 -8.67 21.32 20.97
CA ALA A 310 -7.55 21.38 20.03
C ALA A 310 -7.44 22.81 19.46
N THR A 311 -6.25 23.42 19.55
CA THR A 311 -5.96 24.73 18.96
C THR A 311 -4.99 24.56 17.80
N SER A 312 -5.30 25.11 16.62
CA SER A 312 -4.39 25.16 15.46
C SER A 312 -4.08 26.60 15.07
N LEU A 313 -2.85 26.87 14.59
CA LEU A 313 -2.33 28.21 14.28
C LEU A 313 -1.43 28.18 13.03
N ILE A 314 -1.51 29.23 12.19
CA ILE A 314 -0.92 29.31 10.84
C ILE A 314 0.58 29.67 10.83
N ASN A 315 1.09 30.34 11.86
CA ASN A 315 2.47 30.84 11.90
C ASN A 315 3.23 30.34 13.13
N CYS A 316 4.58 30.31 13.03
CA CYS A 316 5.52 30.02 14.12
C CYS A 316 4.97 30.48 15.47
N ILE A 317 4.81 29.55 16.41
CA ILE A 317 4.38 29.86 17.76
C ILE A 317 5.46 30.76 18.38
N ALA A 318 5.15 32.07 18.46
CA ALA A 318 5.97 33.00 19.20
C ALA A 318 5.99 32.56 20.67
N ALA A 319 7.14 32.69 21.34
CA ALA A 319 7.30 32.28 22.73
C ALA A 319 6.23 32.89 23.66
N SER A 320 5.72 34.08 23.36
CA SER A 320 4.64 34.75 24.09
C SER A 320 3.27 34.06 23.99
N THR A 321 3.00 33.36 22.88
CA THR A 321 1.77 32.60 22.67
C THR A 321 1.85 31.22 23.35
N SER A 322 3.04 30.60 23.33
CA SER A 322 3.27 29.30 23.98
C SER A 322 3.04 29.36 25.50
N THR A 323 3.46 30.42 26.17
CA THR A 323 3.27 30.59 27.64
C THR A 323 1.80 30.77 28.05
N ARG A 324 0.89 31.03 27.10
CA ARG A 324 -0.56 31.15 27.37
C ARG A 324 -1.35 29.88 27.08
N LEU A 325 -0.76 28.93 26.35
CA LEU A 325 -1.39 27.67 25.96
C LEU A 325 -1.05 26.51 26.92
N LEU A 326 0.00 26.66 27.74
CA LEU A 326 0.36 25.77 28.86
C LEU A 326 -0.30 26.22 30.15
#